data_AF-A0A2E3Q581-F1
#
_entry.id   AF-A0A2E3Q581-F1
#
_cell.length_a   1.000
_cell.length_b   1.000
_cell.length_c   1.000
_cell.angle_alpha   90.00
_cell.angle_beta   90.00
_cell.angle_gamma   90.00
#
_symmetry.space_group_name_H-M   'P 1'
#
loop_
_entity.id
_entity.type
_entity.pdbx_description
1 polymer ?
#
loop_
_entity_poly.entity_id
_entity_poly.type
_entity_poly.pdbx_seq_one_letter_code
_entity_poly.pdbx_strand_id
1 'polypeptide(L)'
;MAVVDDPPPADPPEVEMAFRGLHGYIGSHAGASPETHRYGAGFYASVWSLIERPIRNFQIGLPSTWLTPDNSDNRTEPLCPPGTIARDNWPERGPTYGSVFQTMEGGLGYWAGNRFHYGPPKFSMNATPNCYTTEVASPGWPFFHSSEPLPDDMLGIAQVSNRLLVPPDGLTFEGDPMGELLGYAWMALPLTDPRDDPQPTGDQSWTLFLDAGNFKGPLAYYLPECWSRISRDFPFDHGRCLDARPASGGMAGSMEINTVPEFRVTDAEGTIFTKIPQLQFPVDEDGRTVLVRDVTMYSKAALYDDVLRWRKGGTAPSGSFKPEGAMTPEVGTGPVTYRQDKKRITGVNRLATPTVFPGNVFGLQWTDPSVITNGIARFPTYFRDEGETRARITRDEVPAEIGLVDKRFPGPRPKPDPYSALPLDGSWASPGPKSGPHVTELADGSTVRYFWYRFIDQPCFQQFDWTTAERTALQRMIVKIHRNWRIDDQYLPGPGDGELARFDPALFVTPPPGLEFGHVPIVVWQGIE
;
A
#
# COMPACT_ATOMS: atom_id res chain seq x y z
N MET A 1 -70.65 11.69 -17.47
CA MET A 1 -69.42 10.93 -17.17
C MET A 1 -68.29 11.94 -17.16
N ALA A 2 -67.81 12.32 -15.98
CA ALA A 2 -66.62 13.16 -15.87
C ALA A 2 -65.41 12.25 -16.08
N VAL A 3 -64.58 12.59 -17.06
CA VAL A 3 -63.27 11.98 -17.27
C VAL A 3 -62.40 12.48 -16.13
N VAL A 4 -62.01 11.55 -15.25
CA VAL A 4 -61.00 11.81 -14.24
C VAL A 4 -59.68 11.70 -15.00
N ASP A 5 -59.02 12.83 -15.25
CA ASP A 5 -57.64 12.83 -15.73
C ASP A 5 -56.77 12.20 -14.64
N ASP A 6 -56.03 11.15 -15.01
CA ASP A 6 -55.02 10.58 -14.14
C ASP A 6 -54.01 11.68 -13.78
N PRO A 7 -53.57 11.77 -12.51
CA PRO A 7 -52.54 12.70 -12.12
C PRO A 7 -51.28 12.45 -12.96
N PRO A 8 -50.52 13.51 -13.31
CA PRO A 8 -49.27 13.35 -14.04
C PRO A 8 -48.37 12.36 -13.29
N PRO A 9 -47.62 11.49 -14.01
CA PRO A 9 -46.73 10.54 -13.37
C PRO A 9 -45.80 11.31 -12.42
N ALA A 10 -45.69 10.82 -11.18
CA ALA A 10 -44.79 11.39 -10.20
C ALA A 10 -43.37 11.43 -10.77
N ASP A 11 -42.65 12.52 -10.53
CA ASP A 11 -41.25 12.62 -10.93
C ASP A 11 -40.47 11.44 -10.33
N PRO A 12 -39.59 10.78 -11.11
CA PRO A 12 -38.81 9.66 -10.61
C PRO A 12 -37.99 10.10 -9.39
N PRO A 13 -37.85 9.23 -8.36
CA PRO A 13 -37.17 9.61 -7.13
C PRO A 13 -35.71 9.99 -7.41
N GLU A 14 -35.23 11.01 -6.70
CA GLU A 14 -33.87 11.49 -6.83
C GLU A 14 -32.88 10.43 -6.33
N VAL A 15 -31.88 10.10 -7.16
CA VAL A 15 -30.81 9.18 -6.78
C VAL A 15 -29.59 9.95 -6.29
N GLU A 16 -29.32 9.84 -5.00
CA GLU A 16 -28.17 10.45 -4.31
C GLU A 16 -26.90 9.63 -4.56
N MET A 17 -25.75 10.30 -4.70
CA MET A 17 -24.43 9.67 -4.68
C MET A 17 -23.74 9.98 -3.34
N ALA A 18 -23.25 8.95 -2.66
CA ALA A 18 -22.50 9.07 -1.39
C ALA A 18 -21.24 8.18 -1.39
N PHE A 19 -20.43 8.26 -0.33
CA PHE A 19 -19.13 7.57 -0.20
C PHE A 19 -19.08 6.59 0.98
N ARG A 20 -20.22 5.96 1.25
CA ARG A 20 -20.45 5.07 2.40
C ARG A 20 -20.99 3.69 1.99
N GLY A 21 -20.71 3.32 0.74
CA GLY A 21 -21.29 2.17 0.05
C GLY A 21 -20.74 0.83 0.50
N LEU A 22 -19.50 0.75 0.98
CA LEU A 22 -18.95 -0.47 1.55
C LEU A 22 -17.78 -0.12 2.47
N HIS A 23 -17.75 -0.74 3.64
CA HIS A 23 -16.67 -0.64 4.61
C HIS A 23 -16.45 -1.99 5.31
N GLY A 24 -15.21 -2.32 5.66
CA GLY A 24 -14.88 -3.57 6.35
C GLY A 24 -13.42 -4.01 6.13
N TYR A 25 -13.07 -5.16 6.71
CA TYR A 25 -11.76 -5.78 6.52
C TYR A 25 -11.93 -7.24 6.10
N ILE A 26 -11.39 -7.61 4.93
CA ILE A 26 -11.22 -9.01 4.55
C ILE A 26 -9.87 -9.44 5.10
N GLY A 27 -9.89 -9.88 6.35
CA GLY A 27 -8.69 -9.98 7.17
C GLY A 27 -8.19 -11.41 7.33
N SER A 28 -6.86 -11.54 7.35
CA SER A 28 -6.18 -12.67 7.97
C SER A 28 -5.29 -12.17 9.10
N HIS A 29 -4.90 -13.07 9.99
CA HIS A 29 -3.98 -12.78 11.06
C HIS A 29 -2.91 -13.88 11.14
N ALA A 30 -1.67 -13.49 11.42
CA ALA A 30 -0.60 -14.43 11.67
C ALA A 30 -0.56 -14.78 13.17
N GLY A 31 -0.23 -16.03 13.47
CA GLY A 31 0.11 -16.49 14.80
C GLY A 31 1.32 -15.74 15.37
N ALA A 32 1.56 -15.95 16.67
CA ALA A 32 2.67 -15.29 17.35
C ALA A 32 4.02 -15.65 16.71
N SER A 33 4.81 -14.64 16.37
CA SER A 33 6.21 -14.80 15.98
C SER A 33 7.13 -14.50 17.18
N PRO A 34 8.24 -15.23 17.38
CA PRO A 34 9.26 -14.86 18.34
C PRO A 34 9.83 -13.48 18.00
N GLU A 35 10.20 -12.69 19.02
CA GLU A 35 10.83 -11.38 18.83
C GLU A 35 12.05 -11.44 17.88
N THR A 36 12.79 -12.55 17.93
CA THR A 36 13.94 -12.78 17.05
C THR A 36 13.59 -12.76 15.56
N HIS A 37 12.34 -13.01 15.17
CA HIS A 37 11.84 -13.09 13.79
C HIS A 37 10.98 -11.87 13.38
N ARG A 38 11.13 -10.74 14.08
CA ARG A 38 10.36 -9.52 13.81
C ARG A 38 11.19 -8.40 13.19
N TYR A 39 12.25 -8.77 12.45
CA TYR A 39 13.15 -7.87 11.73
C TYR A 39 12.87 -7.83 10.23
N GLY A 40 11.93 -8.66 9.77
CA GLY A 40 11.32 -8.56 8.47
C GLY A 40 10.03 -9.36 8.40
N ALA A 41 9.22 -9.06 7.39
CA ALA A 41 7.99 -9.79 7.11
C ALA A 41 7.63 -9.68 5.63
N GLY A 42 7.12 -10.75 5.03
CA GLY A 42 6.77 -10.81 3.61
C GLY A 42 5.65 -11.80 3.31
N PHE A 43 5.03 -11.64 2.16
CA PHE A 43 4.09 -12.60 1.55
C PHE A 43 3.97 -12.35 0.05
N TYR A 44 3.24 -13.23 -0.62
CA TYR A 44 2.74 -13.01 -1.98
C TYR A 44 1.26 -12.63 -1.93
N ALA A 45 0.91 -11.52 -2.59
CA ALA A 45 -0.46 -11.04 -2.73
C ALA A 45 -0.91 -11.07 -4.18
N SER A 46 -2.15 -11.47 -4.41
CA SER A 46 -2.72 -11.51 -5.76
C SER A 46 -3.01 -10.10 -6.27
N VAL A 47 -2.72 -9.87 -7.55
CA VAL A 47 -2.94 -8.64 -8.29
C VAL A 47 -4.06 -8.90 -9.29
N TRP A 48 -5.12 -8.07 -9.25
CA TRP A 48 -6.18 -8.13 -10.25
C TRP A 48 -7.00 -6.85 -10.30
N SER A 49 -7.66 -6.60 -11.43
CA SER A 49 -8.65 -5.53 -11.55
C SER A 49 -9.89 -5.82 -10.70
N LEU A 50 -10.01 -5.19 -9.52
CA LEU A 50 -11.14 -5.35 -8.60
C LEU A 50 -12.43 -4.73 -9.15
N ILE A 51 -12.32 -3.76 -10.04
CA ILE A 51 -13.43 -3.01 -10.63
C ILE A 51 -13.40 -3.16 -12.16
N GLU A 52 -14.58 -3.25 -12.78
CA GLU A 52 -14.70 -3.42 -14.24
C GLU A 52 -14.19 -2.22 -15.04
N ARG A 53 -14.12 -1.05 -14.40
CA ARG A 53 -13.62 0.19 -15.01
C ARG A 53 -13.08 1.12 -13.93
N PRO A 54 -12.16 2.03 -14.27
CA PRO A 54 -11.71 3.08 -13.36
C PRO A 54 -12.86 3.94 -12.82
N ILE A 55 -12.86 4.18 -11.51
CA ILE A 55 -13.86 4.98 -10.79
C ILE A 55 -13.14 5.97 -9.90
N ARG A 56 -13.52 7.25 -9.95
CA ARG A 56 -12.95 8.27 -9.06
C ARG A 56 -13.49 8.12 -7.63
N ASN A 57 -12.69 8.52 -6.63
CA ASN A 57 -13.05 8.45 -5.21
C ASN A 57 -13.40 7.03 -4.73
N PHE A 58 -12.71 6.03 -5.27
CA PHE A 58 -12.82 4.64 -4.87
C PHE A 58 -11.58 4.23 -4.08
N GLN A 59 -11.77 3.63 -2.91
CA GLN A 59 -10.69 3.16 -2.06
C GLN A 59 -10.96 1.77 -1.49
N ILE A 60 -10.16 0.82 -1.93
CA ILE A 60 -9.99 -0.50 -1.32
C ILE A 60 -8.50 -0.84 -1.39
N GLY A 61 -7.87 -1.04 -0.24
CA GLY A 61 -6.57 -1.71 -0.17
C GLY A 61 -6.75 -3.18 -0.51
N LEU A 62 -6.01 -3.67 -1.49
CA LEU A 62 -5.84 -5.10 -1.72
C LEU A 62 -4.89 -5.66 -0.64
N PRO A 63 -4.62 -6.98 -0.59
CA PRO A 63 -3.94 -7.55 0.56
C PRO A 63 -2.61 -6.83 0.89
N SER A 64 -2.62 -6.11 2.00
CA SER A 64 -1.54 -5.26 2.48
C SER A 64 -1.19 -5.55 3.94
N THR A 65 -0.12 -4.93 4.44
CA THR A 65 0.35 -5.14 5.82
C THR A 65 0.41 -3.83 6.58
N TRP A 66 0.31 -3.91 7.91
CA TRP A 66 0.67 -2.85 8.83
C TRP A 66 1.80 -3.34 9.72
N LEU A 67 3.00 -2.81 9.52
CA LEU A 67 4.14 -3.04 10.43
C LEU A 67 4.25 -1.85 11.38
N THR A 68 4.19 -2.13 12.69
CA THR A 68 4.29 -1.13 13.76
C THR A 68 5.38 -1.55 14.74
N PRO A 69 6.01 -0.63 15.49
CA PRO A 69 7.09 -0.99 16.42
C PRO A 69 6.56 -1.71 17.65
N ASP A 70 7.29 -2.72 18.15
CA ASP A 70 6.94 -3.43 19.38
C ASP A 70 7.12 -2.56 20.62
N ASN A 71 6.00 -1.98 21.06
CA ASN A 71 5.87 -1.26 22.32
C ASN A 71 4.98 -2.02 23.32
N SER A 72 4.99 -3.35 23.26
CA SER A 72 4.19 -4.18 24.17
C SER A 72 4.65 -4.09 25.63
N ASP A 73 5.80 -3.50 25.91
CA ASP A 73 6.26 -3.15 27.26
C ASP A 73 5.49 -1.94 27.85
N ASN A 74 4.89 -1.10 27.01
CA ASN A 74 4.12 0.06 27.44
C ASN A 74 2.61 -0.24 27.48
N ARG A 75 1.97 0.13 28.60
CA ARG A 75 0.52 -0.09 28.83
C ARG A 75 -0.22 1.17 29.27
N THR A 76 0.47 2.27 29.54
CA THR A 76 -0.12 3.42 30.24
C THR A 76 0.21 4.75 29.59
N GLU A 77 1.40 4.90 29.02
CA GLU A 77 1.87 6.21 28.55
C GLU A 77 1.56 6.41 27.06
N PRO A 78 1.03 7.56 26.64
CA PRO A 78 0.86 7.89 25.24
C PRO A 78 2.19 7.97 24.49
N LEU A 79 2.30 7.23 23.39
CA LEU A 79 3.41 7.30 22.42
C LEU A 79 3.23 8.46 21.42
N CYS A 80 2.04 9.06 21.35
CA CYS A 80 1.82 10.22 20.48
C CYS A 80 1.99 11.51 21.27
N PRO A 81 3.06 12.30 21.02
CA PRO A 81 3.25 13.58 21.67
C PRO A 81 2.07 14.52 21.41
N PRO A 82 1.70 15.39 22.38
CA PRO A 82 0.79 16.51 22.12
C PRO A 82 1.26 17.34 20.92
N GLY A 83 0.33 17.81 20.10
CA GLY A 83 0.63 18.51 18.84
C GLY A 83 0.59 17.61 17.60
N THR A 84 0.61 16.29 17.77
CA THR A 84 0.45 15.36 16.63
C THR A 84 -1.02 15.24 16.21
N ILE A 85 -1.26 14.96 14.93
CA ILE A 85 -2.62 14.92 14.36
C ILE A 85 -3.50 13.91 15.11
N ALA A 86 -3.04 12.67 15.27
CA ALA A 86 -3.82 11.63 15.93
C ALA A 86 -4.02 11.88 17.43
N ARG A 87 -3.09 12.59 18.10
CA ARG A 87 -3.22 12.92 19.53
C ARG A 87 -4.27 13.99 19.79
N ASP A 88 -4.31 15.01 18.93
CA ASP A 88 -5.08 16.23 19.21
C ASP A 88 -6.42 16.30 18.46
N ASN A 89 -6.57 15.59 17.35
CA ASN A 89 -7.72 15.77 16.44
C ASN A 89 -8.59 14.53 16.26
N TRP A 90 -8.18 13.37 16.76
CA TRP A 90 -8.92 12.11 16.59
C TRP A 90 -9.63 11.69 17.89
N PRO A 91 -10.67 10.84 17.82
CA PRO A 91 -11.20 10.18 19.00
C PRO A 91 -10.11 9.46 19.78
N GLU A 92 -10.21 9.48 21.12
CA GLU A 92 -9.19 8.95 22.01
C GLU A 92 -8.72 7.54 21.60
N ARG A 93 -7.41 7.39 21.36
CA ARG A 93 -6.73 6.13 21.08
C ARG A 93 -5.91 5.63 22.29
N GLY A 94 -6.29 6.08 23.48
CA GLY A 94 -5.61 5.81 24.73
C GLY A 94 -5.73 4.37 25.23
N PRO A 95 -4.96 4.01 26.28
CA PRO A 95 -4.04 4.90 26.99
C PRO A 95 -2.74 5.18 26.21
N THR A 96 -2.31 4.29 25.31
CA THR A 96 -0.95 4.34 24.72
C THR A 96 -0.85 4.99 23.34
N TYR A 97 -1.94 5.10 22.57
CA TYR A 97 -1.91 5.57 21.17
C TYR A 97 -1.03 4.69 20.24
N GLY A 98 -0.60 3.50 20.69
CA GLY A 98 0.33 2.65 19.93
C GLY A 98 -0.21 2.13 18.61
N SER A 99 -1.53 2.08 18.42
CA SER A 99 -2.16 1.67 17.15
C SER A 99 -2.02 2.69 16.03
N VAL A 100 -1.67 3.94 16.37
CA VAL A 100 -1.52 5.05 15.41
C VAL A 100 -0.14 5.70 15.50
N PHE A 101 0.74 5.22 16.38
CA PHE A 101 2.05 5.82 16.63
C PHE A 101 2.92 5.84 15.37
N GLN A 102 3.16 4.65 14.81
CA GLN A 102 3.91 4.45 13.58
C GLN A 102 3.37 3.25 12.80
N THR A 103 3.18 3.41 11.49
CA THR A 103 2.76 2.33 10.59
C THR A 103 3.57 2.35 9.29
N MET A 104 4.07 1.20 8.84
CA MET A 104 4.30 0.96 7.41
C MET A 104 3.09 0.21 6.87
N GLU A 105 2.33 0.82 5.97
CA GLU A 105 0.99 0.38 5.58
C GLU A 105 0.76 0.25 4.06
N GLY A 106 1.80 0.53 3.27
CA GLY A 106 1.78 0.38 1.82
C GLY A 106 1.47 -1.04 1.34
N GLY A 107 1.08 -1.14 0.07
CA GLY A 107 0.74 -2.39 -0.57
C GLY A 107 -0.01 -2.17 -1.87
N LEU A 108 -0.69 -3.22 -2.33
CA LEU A 108 -1.58 -3.16 -3.48
C LEU A 108 -2.87 -2.44 -3.12
N GLY A 109 -3.42 -1.63 -4.01
CA GLY A 109 -4.71 -1.01 -3.74
C GLY A 109 -5.22 -0.06 -4.81
N TYR A 110 -6.39 0.47 -4.49
CA TYR A 110 -6.99 1.66 -5.08
C TYR A 110 -7.14 2.67 -3.96
N TRP A 111 -6.70 3.90 -4.17
CA TRP A 111 -6.76 4.95 -3.17
C TRP A 111 -7.60 6.12 -3.68
N ALA A 112 -8.47 6.65 -2.83
CA ALA A 112 -9.43 7.67 -3.26
C ALA A 112 -8.75 8.93 -3.83
N GLY A 113 -7.52 9.22 -3.38
CA GLY A 113 -6.72 10.34 -3.85
C GLY A 113 -5.85 10.06 -5.07
N ASN A 114 -5.81 8.82 -5.61
CA ASN A 114 -5.08 8.59 -6.85
C ASN A 114 -5.55 9.56 -7.93
N ARG A 115 -4.61 10.04 -8.74
CA ARG A 115 -4.90 11.00 -9.81
C ARG A 115 -5.11 10.28 -11.13
N PHE A 116 -4.26 9.30 -11.43
CA PHE A 116 -4.23 8.59 -12.71
C PHE A 116 -4.76 7.18 -12.51
N HIS A 117 -6.06 7.02 -12.72
CA HIS A 117 -6.71 5.74 -12.52
C HIS A 117 -6.69 4.91 -13.80
N TYR A 118 -6.46 3.62 -13.65
CA TYR A 118 -6.53 2.62 -14.72
C TYR A 118 -7.12 1.32 -14.14
N GLY A 119 -7.24 0.26 -14.95
CA GLY A 119 -7.98 -0.96 -14.57
C GLY A 119 -7.41 -1.65 -13.32
N PRO A 120 -6.15 -2.11 -13.36
CA PRO A 120 -5.50 -2.78 -12.24
C PRO A 120 -5.25 -1.87 -11.03
N PRO A 121 -4.98 -2.43 -9.84
CA PRO A 121 -4.49 -1.68 -8.69
C PRO A 121 -3.12 -1.08 -8.98
N LYS A 122 -2.64 -0.21 -8.09
CA LYS A 122 -1.21 0.15 -8.05
C LYS A 122 -0.57 -0.44 -6.80
N PHE A 123 0.75 -0.39 -6.72
CA PHE A 123 1.49 -0.65 -5.49
C PHE A 123 2.10 0.65 -4.95
N SER A 124 1.96 0.91 -3.66
CA SER A 124 2.54 2.10 -3.01
C SER A 124 3.29 1.77 -1.71
N MET A 125 4.22 2.63 -1.33
CA MET A 125 5.06 2.48 -0.14
C MET A 125 4.60 3.42 0.96
N ASN A 126 3.33 3.30 1.36
CA ASN A 126 2.74 4.18 2.37
C ASN A 126 3.29 3.90 3.78
N ALA A 127 3.57 4.95 4.53
CA ALA A 127 3.84 4.92 5.96
C ALA A 127 3.40 6.20 6.66
N THR A 128 3.12 6.07 7.96
CA THR A 128 2.92 7.17 8.88
C THR A 128 3.96 7.07 10.01
N PRO A 129 5.00 7.92 10.03
CA PRO A 129 6.08 7.80 11.02
C PRO A 129 5.83 8.55 12.33
N ASN A 130 4.78 9.35 12.41
CA ASN A 130 4.61 10.31 13.50
C ASN A 130 3.14 10.62 13.81
N CYS A 131 2.37 9.60 14.20
CA CYS A 131 0.98 9.79 14.65
C CYS A 131 0.08 10.45 13.60
N TYR A 132 0.22 10.02 12.35
CA TYR A 132 -0.48 10.56 11.17
C TYR A 132 -0.28 12.07 10.94
N THR A 133 0.71 12.70 11.59
CA THR A 133 1.06 14.11 11.35
C THR A 133 1.69 14.28 9.98
N THR A 134 2.38 13.25 9.52
CA THR A 134 2.97 13.16 8.20
C THR A 134 2.68 11.79 7.65
N GLU A 135 2.45 11.78 6.34
CA GLU A 135 2.17 10.59 5.57
C GLU A 135 3.20 10.58 4.43
N VAL A 136 3.85 9.44 4.16
CA VAL A 136 4.91 9.29 3.16
C VAL A 136 4.58 8.11 2.26
N ALA A 137 4.49 8.30 0.94
CA ALA A 137 4.05 7.23 0.01
C ALA A 137 5.10 6.76 -1.00
N SER A 138 6.05 7.63 -1.34
CA SER A 138 7.12 7.38 -2.32
C SER A 138 8.28 8.36 -2.09
N PRO A 139 9.45 8.18 -2.74
CA PRO A 139 10.58 9.09 -2.60
C PRO A 139 10.20 10.56 -2.86
N GLY A 140 10.03 11.31 -1.76
CA GLY A 140 9.74 12.74 -1.77
C GLY A 140 8.27 13.15 -1.69
N TRP A 141 7.33 12.22 -1.65
CA TRP A 141 5.90 12.54 -1.79
C TRP A 141 5.06 12.06 -0.61
N PRO A 142 4.04 12.84 -0.22
CA PRO A 142 3.07 12.41 0.77
C PRO A 142 2.10 11.38 0.17
N PHE A 143 1.09 10.98 0.93
CA PHE A 143 -0.05 10.26 0.38
C PHE A 143 -0.77 11.09 -0.68
N PHE A 144 -1.75 10.46 -1.32
CA PHE A 144 -2.41 10.96 -2.50
C PHE A 144 -3.29 12.22 -2.30
N HIS A 145 -3.32 12.82 -1.11
CA HIS A 145 -4.09 14.04 -0.83
C HIS A 145 -3.41 15.33 -1.33
N SER A 146 -2.10 15.29 -1.64
CA SER A 146 -1.32 16.44 -2.14
C SER A 146 -0.69 16.14 -3.50
N SER A 147 -0.58 17.17 -4.35
CA SER A 147 0.20 17.14 -5.60
C SER A 147 1.59 17.77 -5.46
N GLU A 148 1.88 18.33 -4.29
CA GLU A 148 3.16 18.92 -3.93
C GLU A 148 4.00 17.90 -3.15
N PRO A 149 5.34 17.93 -3.28
CA PRO A 149 6.23 17.09 -2.49
C PRO A 149 6.13 17.40 -1.00
N LEU A 150 6.64 16.49 -0.18
CA LEU A 150 6.83 16.75 1.24
C LEU A 150 7.82 17.93 1.43
N PRO A 151 7.65 18.73 2.50
CA PRO A 151 8.66 19.69 2.91
C PRO A 151 10.04 19.03 3.06
N ASP A 152 11.10 19.78 2.78
CA ASP A 152 12.49 19.31 2.78
C ASP A 152 12.90 18.60 4.09
N ASP A 153 12.38 19.06 5.23
CA ASP A 153 12.65 18.51 6.57
C ASP A 153 11.74 17.31 6.96
N MET A 154 10.88 16.86 6.04
CA MET A 154 9.93 15.77 6.24
C MET A 154 10.07 14.62 5.24
N LEU A 155 11.05 14.68 4.34
CA LEU A 155 11.37 13.61 3.39
C LEU A 155 11.84 12.34 4.14
N GLY A 156 11.38 11.15 3.73
CA GLY A 156 11.54 9.93 4.55
C GLY A 156 11.95 8.65 3.85
N ILE A 157 11.95 8.61 2.50
CA ILE A 157 12.27 7.41 1.71
C ILE A 157 13.49 7.69 0.81
N ALA A 158 14.47 6.79 0.84
CA ALA A 158 15.59 6.77 -0.09
C ALA A 158 15.41 5.63 -1.09
N GLN A 159 15.37 5.94 -2.38
CA GLN A 159 15.33 4.94 -3.44
C GLN A 159 16.69 4.27 -3.59
N VAL A 160 16.69 2.93 -3.66
CA VAL A 160 17.90 2.12 -3.84
C VAL A 160 17.99 1.59 -5.26
N SER A 161 16.89 1.06 -5.81
CA SER A 161 16.91 0.52 -7.17
C SER A 161 17.26 1.60 -8.19
N ASN A 162 18.20 1.28 -9.07
CA ASN A 162 18.54 2.12 -10.21
C ASN A 162 17.94 1.61 -11.53
N ARG A 163 16.95 0.72 -11.45
CA ARG A 163 16.32 0.08 -12.63
C ARG A 163 14.83 0.33 -12.74
N LEU A 164 14.18 0.79 -11.67
CA LEU A 164 12.73 0.98 -11.61
C LEU A 164 12.42 2.39 -11.11
N LEU A 165 11.45 3.05 -11.72
CA LEU A 165 10.89 4.31 -11.24
C LEU A 165 9.90 4.06 -10.10
N VAL A 166 9.82 5.00 -9.16
CA VAL A 166 8.78 5.02 -8.12
C VAL A 166 7.96 6.31 -8.28
N PRO A 167 6.89 6.30 -9.08
CA PRO A 167 6.06 7.48 -9.30
C PRO A 167 5.17 7.77 -8.07
N PRO A 168 4.81 9.05 -7.83
CA PRO A 168 4.01 9.44 -6.68
C PRO A 168 2.61 8.84 -6.64
N ASP A 169 2.01 8.54 -7.79
CA ASP A 169 0.68 7.93 -7.84
C ASP A 169 0.69 6.40 -7.67
N GLY A 170 1.87 5.76 -7.54
CA GLY A 170 2.05 4.31 -7.34
C GLY A 170 2.49 3.53 -8.58
N LEU A 171 3.10 2.36 -8.36
CA LEU A 171 3.61 1.47 -9.41
C LEU A 171 2.46 0.82 -10.19
N THR A 172 2.49 0.93 -11.51
CA THR A 172 1.57 0.32 -12.46
C THR A 172 1.99 -1.11 -12.85
N PHE A 173 1.03 -1.93 -13.28
CA PHE A 173 1.22 -3.30 -13.76
C PHE A 173 1.05 -3.41 -15.28
N GLU A 174 1.69 -4.43 -15.85
CA GLU A 174 1.56 -4.80 -17.26
C GLU A 174 0.20 -5.48 -17.50
N GLY A 175 -0.55 -5.03 -18.50
CA GLY A 175 -1.80 -5.67 -18.92
C GLY A 175 -2.94 -5.56 -17.92
N ASP A 176 -3.72 -6.64 -17.78
CA ASP A 176 -4.85 -6.76 -16.86
C ASP A 176 -4.68 -8.04 -16.02
N PRO A 177 -3.90 -7.99 -14.92
CA PRO A 177 -3.70 -9.13 -14.04
C PRO A 177 -5.03 -9.74 -13.57
N MET A 178 -5.06 -11.06 -13.44
CA MET A 178 -6.22 -11.87 -13.06
C MET A 178 -5.86 -12.87 -11.94
N GLY A 179 -5.10 -12.42 -10.95
CA GLY A 179 -4.74 -13.21 -9.78
C GLY A 179 -3.26 -13.61 -9.72
N GLU A 180 -2.43 -13.18 -10.68
CA GLU A 180 -0.98 -13.29 -10.60
C GLU A 180 -0.46 -12.57 -9.35
N LEU A 181 0.69 -13.01 -8.85
CA LEU A 181 1.18 -12.67 -7.53
C LEU A 181 2.27 -11.60 -7.58
N LEU A 182 2.20 -10.64 -6.66
CA LEU A 182 3.34 -9.82 -6.29
C LEU A 182 3.87 -10.29 -4.94
N GLY A 183 5.12 -10.74 -4.92
CA GLY A 183 5.85 -10.95 -3.68
C GLY A 183 6.38 -9.63 -3.17
N TYR A 184 6.18 -9.35 -1.89
CA TYR A 184 6.91 -8.25 -1.27
C TYR A 184 7.18 -8.49 0.21
N ALA A 185 8.35 -8.02 0.65
CA ALA A 185 8.79 -8.13 2.02
C ALA A 185 9.46 -6.84 2.48
N TRP A 186 9.28 -6.52 3.74
CA TRP A 186 10.07 -5.50 4.43
C TRP A 186 11.15 -6.18 5.25
N MET A 187 12.37 -5.66 5.20
CA MET A 187 13.49 -6.13 6.02
C MET A 187 14.25 -4.93 6.56
N ALA A 188 14.44 -4.88 7.88
CA ALA A 188 15.31 -3.89 8.52
C ALA A 188 16.76 -4.17 8.11
N LEU A 189 17.34 -3.39 7.20
CA LEU A 189 18.75 -3.53 6.82
C LEU A 189 19.61 -2.54 7.62
N PRO A 190 20.82 -2.93 8.06
CA PRO A 190 21.74 -2.03 8.75
C PRO A 190 22.54 -1.25 7.69
N LEU A 191 21.94 -0.22 7.08
CA LEU A 191 22.62 0.59 6.06
C LEU A 191 23.44 1.73 6.66
N THR A 192 23.04 2.22 7.83
CA THR A 192 23.72 3.27 8.61
C THR A 192 24.12 2.77 10.00
N ASP A 193 25.01 3.48 10.67
CA ASP A 193 25.31 3.27 12.08
C ASP A 193 24.29 4.06 12.94
N PRO A 194 23.98 3.59 14.18
CA PRO A 194 23.12 4.34 15.09
C PRO A 194 23.79 5.66 15.51
N ARG A 195 22.97 6.64 15.89
CA ARG A 195 23.39 8.00 16.25
C ARG A 195 22.65 8.50 17.49
N ASP A 196 23.26 9.39 18.25
CA ASP A 196 22.66 9.98 19.45
C ASP A 196 22.00 11.35 19.19
N ASP A 197 22.49 12.10 18.19
CA ASP A 197 22.05 13.48 17.89
C ASP A 197 21.32 13.59 16.53
N PRO A 198 20.27 14.43 16.42
CA PRO A 198 19.70 15.29 17.48
C PRO A 198 18.80 14.53 18.49
N GLN A 199 18.49 13.28 18.20
CA GLN A 199 17.87 12.34 19.12
C GLN A 199 18.37 10.92 18.83
N PRO A 200 18.31 9.98 19.82
CA PRO A 200 18.69 8.60 19.61
C PRO A 200 17.97 8.01 18.39
N THR A 201 18.76 7.55 17.42
CA THR A 201 18.31 6.94 16.17
C THR A 201 19.04 5.63 15.98
N GLY A 202 18.28 4.56 15.81
CA GLY A 202 18.77 3.21 15.56
C GLY A 202 19.27 3.00 14.13
N ASP A 203 19.55 1.75 13.79
CA ASP A 203 20.18 1.35 12.53
C ASP A 203 19.22 0.63 11.58
N GLN A 204 17.93 0.52 11.90
CA GLN A 204 16.97 -0.22 11.10
C GLN A 204 16.47 0.60 9.92
N SER A 205 17.09 0.39 8.76
CA SER A 205 16.60 0.88 7.48
C SER A 205 15.61 -0.11 6.88
N TRP A 206 14.32 0.05 7.20
CA TRP A 206 13.25 -0.82 6.69
C TRP A 206 13.18 -0.73 5.16
N THR A 207 13.67 -1.78 4.50
CA THR A 207 13.89 -1.86 3.05
C THR A 207 12.84 -2.77 2.43
N LEU A 208 12.18 -2.27 1.39
CA LEU A 208 11.22 -3.04 0.60
C LEU A 208 11.97 -3.89 -0.43
N PHE A 209 11.71 -5.18 -0.41
CA PHE A 209 12.04 -6.13 -1.46
C PHE A 209 10.78 -6.51 -2.23
N LEU A 210 10.87 -6.55 -3.56
CA LEU A 210 9.81 -7.00 -4.45
C LEU A 210 10.24 -8.29 -5.16
N ASP A 211 9.28 -9.14 -5.50
CA ASP A 211 9.43 -10.28 -6.39
C ASP A 211 8.26 -10.29 -7.39
N ALA A 212 8.56 -9.82 -8.60
CA ALA A 212 7.68 -9.74 -9.75
C ALA A 212 8.34 -10.45 -10.96
N GLY A 213 7.55 -10.81 -11.97
CA GLY A 213 8.04 -11.55 -13.14
C GLY A 213 9.09 -10.79 -13.98
N ASN A 214 9.26 -9.49 -13.77
CA ASN A 214 10.23 -8.64 -14.45
C ASN A 214 11.09 -7.77 -13.50
N PHE A 215 10.92 -7.86 -12.19
CA PHE A 215 11.76 -7.14 -11.20
C PHE A 215 11.87 -7.93 -9.90
N LYS A 216 13.09 -8.12 -9.41
CA LYS A 216 13.34 -8.73 -8.10
C LYS A 216 14.39 -7.93 -7.33
N GLY A 217 14.20 -7.79 -6.02
CA GLY A 217 15.20 -7.18 -5.13
C GLY A 217 14.76 -5.88 -4.48
N PRO A 218 15.71 -5.13 -3.88
CA PRO A 218 15.38 -3.97 -3.08
C PRO A 218 14.98 -2.77 -3.94
N LEU A 219 13.85 -2.14 -3.59
CA LEU A 219 13.37 -0.95 -4.27
C LEU A 219 13.82 0.33 -3.58
N ALA A 220 13.45 0.50 -2.31
CA ALA A 220 13.72 1.68 -1.50
C ALA A 220 13.62 1.34 0.00
N TYR A 221 14.09 2.23 0.87
CA TYR A 221 13.97 2.08 2.31
C TYR A 221 13.54 3.37 3.00
N TYR A 222 12.91 3.23 4.17
CA TYR A 222 12.67 4.35 5.08
C TYR A 222 13.92 4.66 5.89
N LEU A 223 14.34 5.92 5.88
CA LEU A 223 15.48 6.35 6.67
C LEU A 223 15.18 6.14 8.17
N PRO A 224 16.15 5.67 8.99
CA PRO A 224 15.97 5.58 10.44
C PRO A 224 15.45 6.89 11.06
N GLU A 225 15.97 8.02 10.62
CA GLU A 225 15.57 9.35 11.07
C GLU A 225 14.12 9.71 10.74
N CYS A 226 13.53 9.08 9.71
CA CYS A 226 12.09 9.23 9.41
C CYS A 226 11.25 8.83 10.63
N TRP A 227 11.64 7.72 11.27
CA TRP A 227 10.95 7.16 12.44
C TRP A 227 11.33 7.89 13.73
N SER A 228 12.62 8.12 13.99
CA SER A 228 13.06 8.64 15.28
C SER A 228 12.68 10.12 15.49
N ARG A 229 12.43 10.89 14.42
CA ARG A 229 12.15 12.34 14.48
C ARG A 229 11.04 12.71 15.45
N ILE A 230 9.98 11.88 15.58
CA ILE A 230 8.87 12.14 16.52
C ILE A 230 9.35 12.27 17.98
N SER A 231 10.45 11.61 18.32
CA SER A 231 10.96 11.54 19.69
C SER A 231 11.88 12.71 20.08
N ARG A 232 12.24 13.61 19.13
CA ARG A 232 13.21 14.70 19.37
C ARG A 232 12.88 15.54 20.59
N ASP A 233 11.62 15.93 20.71
CA ASP A 233 11.12 16.77 21.79
C ASP A 233 10.26 15.96 22.79
N PHE A 234 10.33 14.63 22.72
CA PHE A 234 9.54 13.70 23.54
C PHE A 234 10.37 12.47 23.98
N PRO A 235 11.21 12.62 25.02
CA PRO A 235 12.21 11.60 25.40
C PRO A 235 11.65 10.22 25.78
N PHE A 236 10.35 10.12 26.10
CA PHE A 236 9.71 8.84 26.38
C PHE A 236 9.76 7.88 25.18
N ASP A 237 9.77 8.43 23.96
CA ASP A 237 9.78 7.67 22.71
C ASP A 237 11.19 7.27 22.24
N HIS A 238 12.24 7.68 22.95
CA HIS A 238 13.61 7.27 22.62
C HIS A 238 13.72 5.73 22.59
N GLY A 239 14.17 5.19 21.46
CA GLY A 239 14.29 3.74 21.26
C GLY A 239 12.97 2.98 21.21
N ARG A 240 11.83 3.66 21.00
CA ARG A 240 10.49 3.06 20.84
C ARG A 240 10.00 2.99 19.40
N CYS A 241 10.70 3.65 18.49
CA CYS A 241 10.36 3.79 17.09
C CYS A 241 10.88 2.61 16.23
N LEU A 242 10.38 2.50 14.99
CA LEU A 242 10.75 1.44 14.04
C LEU A 242 12.23 1.43 13.64
N ASP A 243 12.97 2.53 13.81
CA ASP A 243 14.42 2.58 13.61
C ASP A 243 15.19 1.73 14.65
N ALA A 244 14.59 1.46 15.81
CA ALA A 244 15.24 0.80 16.94
C ALA A 244 14.54 -0.48 17.40
N ARG A 245 13.20 -0.54 17.34
CA ARG A 245 12.41 -1.69 17.79
C ARG A 245 12.16 -2.70 16.68
N PRO A 246 12.06 -4.00 16.99
CA PRO A 246 11.46 -4.96 16.07
C PRO A 246 9.98 -4.61 15.83
N ALA A 247 9.37 -5.21 14.80
CA ALA A 247 7.93 -5.09 14.58
C ALA A 247 7.12 -5.74 15.74
N SER A 248 5.90 -5.24 15.98
CA SER A 248 5.05 -5.61 17.13
C SER A 248 4.41 -7.01 17.05
N GLY A 249 4.41 -7.67 15.90
CA GLY A 249 3.86 -9.02 15.75
C GLY A 249 3.39 -9.38 14.34
N GLY A 250 2.60 -10.45 14.26
CA GLY A 250 2.29 -11.20 13.04
C GLY A 250 1.69 -10.38 11.90
N MET A 251 2.32 -10.52 10.73
CA MET A 251 1.91 -9.97 9.45
C MET A 251 1.29 -11.11 8.62
N ALA A 252 0.09 -10.95 8.07
CA ALA A 252 -0.54 -12.00 7.26
C ALA A 252 -1.26 -11.52 5.99
N GLY A 253 -1.26 -10.20 5.73
CA GLY A 253 -1.93 -9.62 4.57
C GLY A 253 -3.45 -9.51 4.76
N SER A 254 -4.02 -8.32 4.59
CA SER A 254 -5.46 -8.08 4.72
C SER A 254 -5.93 -7.01 3.76
N MET A 255 -7.18 -7.09 3.31
CA MET A 255 -7.79 -6.04 2.49
C MET A 255 -8.58 -5.08 3.36
N GLU A 256 -8.29 -3.80 3.25
CA GLU A 256 -9.07 -2.72 3.87
C GLU A 256 -10.06 -2.14 2.89
N ILE A 257 -11.35 -2.20 3.23
CA ILE A 257 -12.42 -1.54 2.48
C ILE A 257 -12.76 -0.27 3.25
N ASN A 258 -12.37 0.89 2.69
CA ASN A 258 -12.53 2.18 3.36
C ASN A 258 -13.61 3.04 2.70
N THR A 259 -13.42 3.43 1.44
CA THR A 259 -14.27 4.42 0.76
C THR A 259 -14.77 3.90 -0.58
N VAL A 260 -15.92 3.21 -0.55
CA VAL A 260 -16.60 2.77 -1.77
C VAL A 260 -17.81 3.68 -2.03
N PRO A 261 -17.96 4.26 -3.25
CA PRO A 261 -19.10 5.08 -3.57
C PRO A 261 -20.39 4.24 -3.62
N GLU A 262 -21.53 4.87 -3.35
CA GLU A 262 -22.85 4.30 -3.56
C GLU A 262 -23.76 5.26 -4.31
N PHE A 263 -24.72 4.70 -5.04
CA PHE A 263 -25.98 5.38 -5.34
C PHE A 263 -27.03 4.92 -4.33
N ARG A 264 -27.89 5.84 -3.90
CA ARG A 264 -28.96 5.61 -2.93
C ARG A 264 -30.25 6.26 -3.42
N VAL A 265 -31.36 5.55 -3.27
CA VAL A 265 -32.69 6.06 -3.62
C VAL A 265 -33.73 5.48 -2.67
N THR A 266 -34.78 6.27 -2.40
CA THR A 266 -35.93 5.83 -1.61
C THR A 266 -37.12 5.66 -2.56
N ASP A 267 -37.80 4.52 -2.49
CA ASP A 267 -39.03 4.28 -3.26
C ASP A 267 -40.25 5.03 -2.68
N ALA A 268 -41.42 4.87 -3.29
CA ALA A 268 -42.65 5.53 -2.86
C ALA A 268 -43.14 5.03 -1.48
N GLU A 269 -42.78 3.80 -1.12
CA GLU A 269 -43.10 3.12 0.13
C GLU A 269 -42.14 3.48 1.28
N GLY A 270 -41.07 4.24 1.00
CA GLY A 270 -40.07 4.66 1.98
C GLY A 270 -38.90 3.68 2.17
N THR A 271 -38.81 2.64 1.35
CA THR A 271 -37.71 1.67 1.33
C THR A 271 -36.50 2.26 0.63
N ILE A 272 -35.33 2.17 1.26
CA ILE A 272 -34.08 2.63 0.64
C ILE A 272 -33.39 1.48 -0.09
N PHE A 273 -33.04 1.71 -1.35
CA PHE A 273 -32.20 0.86 -2.16
C PHE A 273 -30.84 1.52 -2.40
N THR A 274 -29.78 0.72 -2.40
CA THR A 274 -28.42 1.19 -2.70
C THR A 274 -27.76 0.32 -3.78
N LYS A 275 -26.84 0.95 -4.51
CA LYS A 275 -25.99 0.32 -5.52
C LYS A 275 -24.54 0.71 -5.24
N ILE A 276 -23.62 -0.25 -5.28
CA ILE A 276 -22.16 0.00 -5.25
C ILE A 276 -21.54 -0.32 -6.63
N PRO A 277 -20.26 -0.01 -6.89
CA PRO A 277 -19.55 -0.54 -8.05
C PRO A 277 -19.53 -2.06 -8.04
N GLN A 278 -19.57 -2.69 -9.22
CA GLN A 278 -19.36 -4.13 -9.33
C GLN A 278 -17.92 -4.45 -8.92
N LEU A 279 -17.76 -5.12 -7.77
CA LEU A 279 -16.48 -5.69 -7.36
C LEU A 279 -16.36 -7.11 -7.90
N GLN A 280 -15.17 -7.49 -8.32
CA GLN A 280 -14.93 -8.78 -8.97
C GLN A 280 -13.66 -9.44 -8.43
N PHE A 281 -13.67 -10.78 -8.36
CA PHE A 281 -12.57 -11.56 -7.79
C PHE A 281 -12.27 -12.75 -8.71
N PRO A 282 -10.99 -12.97 -9.10
CA PRO A 282 -10.63 -14.17 -9.85
C PRO A 282 -10.88 -15.41 -8.98
N VAL A 283 -11.33 -16.50 -9.59
CA VAL A 283 -11.53 -17.78 -8.92
C VAL A 283 -10.93 -18.93 -9.72
N ASP A 284 -10.39 -19.91 -9.00
CA ASP A 284 -10.00 -21.20 -9.58
C ASP A 284 -11.23 -22.08 -9.90
N GLU A 285 -10.98 -23.29 -10.42
CA GLU A 285 -12.02 -24.28 -10.75
C GLU A 285 -12.84 -24.73 -9.53
N ASP A 286 -12.30 -24.58 -8.32
CA ASP A 286 -12.94 -24.90 -7.04
C ASP A 286 -13.70 -23.70 -6.44
N GLY A 287 -13.78 -22.57 -7.17
CA GLY A 287 -14.43 -21.34 -6.70
C GLY A 287 -13.64 -20.62 -5.61
N ARG A 288 -12.32 -20.78 -5.55
CA ARG A 288 -11.44 -20.11 -4.58
C ARG A 288 -10.79 -18.89 -5.19
N THR A 289 -10.89 -17.76 -4.51
CA THR A 289 -10.02 -16.61 -4.74
C THR A 289 -8.83 -16.71 -3.80
N VAL A 290 -7.61 -16.79 -4.33
CA VAL A 290 -6.38 -16.61 -3.55
C VAL A 290 -6.17 -15.11 -3.32
N LEU A 291 -5.86 -14.72 -2.08
CA LEU A 291 -5.55 -13.33 -1.72
C LEU A 291 -4.12 -13.19 -1.22
N VAL A 292 -3.71 -14.06 -0.30
CA VAL A 292 -2.36 -14.05 0.30
C VAL A 292 -1.85 -15.46 0.43
N ARG A 293 -0.57 -15.66 0.14
CA ARG A 293 0.13 -16.92 0.41
C ARG A 293 1.56 -16.70 0.87
N ASP A 294 2.16 -17.77 1.37
CA ASP A 294 3.59 -17.85 1.71
C ASP A 294 4.03 -16.76 2.71
N VAL A 295 3.15 -16.47 3.68
CA VAL A 295 3.42 -15.54 4.78
C VAL A 295 4.68 -15.98 5.52
N THR A 296 5.65 -15.07 5.64
CA THR A 296 6.96 -15.36 6.23
C THR A 296 7.43 -14.21 7.11
N MET A 297 7.90 -14.55 8.30
CA MET A 297 8.53 -13.64 9.26
C MET A 297 10.04 -13.88 9.27
N TYR A 298 10.83 -12.81 9.35
CA TYR A 298 12.29 -12.87 9.20
C TYR A 298 13.03 -12.35 10.43
N SER A 299 14.04 -13.12 10.82
CA SER A 299 15.04 -12.73 11.80
C SER A 299 16.21 -11.99 11.17
N LYS A 300 17.09 -11.42 12.00
CA LYS A 300 18.33 -10.78 11.50
C LYS A 300 19.21 -11.74 10.69
N ALA A 301 19.18 -13.04 11.02
CA ALA A 301 19.93 -14.07 10.31
C ALA A 301 19.48 -14.26 8.85
N ALA A 302 18.26 -13.82 8.49
CA ALA A 302 17.74 -13.93 7.13
C ALA A 302 18.57 -13.08 6.14
N LEU A 303 18.97 -11.87 6.52
CA LEU A 303 19.74 -10.97 5.65
C LEU A 303 20.51 -9.85 6.39
N TYR A 304 19.96 -9.31 7.48
CA TYR A 304 20.57 -8.20 8.24
C TYR A 304 22.02 -8.50 8.61
N ASP A 305 22.30 -9.68 9.19
CA ASP A 305 23.64 -10.00 9.72
C ASP A 305 24.69 -10.09 8.60
N ASP A 306 24.29 -10.56 7.43
CA ASP A 306 25.12 -10.65 6.23
C ASP A 306 25.46 -9.26 5.70
N VAL A 307 24.47 -8.36 5.61
CA VAL A 307 24.66 -6.97 5.21
C VAL A 307 25.56 -6.23 6.21
N LEU A 308 25.38 -6.47 7.51
CA LEU A 308 26.25 -5.88 8.54
C LEU A 308 27.71 -6.33 8.40
N ARG A 309 27.95 -7.63 8.18
CA ARG A 309 29.30 -8.14 7.93
C ARG A 309 29.90 -7.54 6.66
N TRP A 310 29.11 -7.38 5.61
CA TRP A 310 29.55 -6.76 4.36
C TRP A 310 29.93 -5.29 4.54
N ARG A 311 29.14 -4.53 5.30
CA ARG A 311 29.43 -3.13 5.67
C ARG A 311 30.77 -3.02 6.41
N LYS A 312 31.06 -4.00 7.28
CA LYS A 312 32.31 -4.13 8.05
C LYS A 312 33.49 -4.72 7.26
N GLY A 313 33.41 -4.81 5.94
CA GLY A 313 34.51 -5.23 5.07
C GLY A 313 34.51 -6.72 4.70
N GLY A 314 33.48 -7.48 5.09
CA GLY A 314 33.27 -8.85 4.66
C GLY A 314 32.91 -8.98 3.17
N THR A 315 32.66 -10.21 2.73
CA THR A 315 32.25 -10.52 1.35
C THR A 315 30.83 -10.01 1.06
N ALA A 316 30.54 -9.75 -0.22
CA ALA A 316 29.20 -9.40 -0.65
C ALA A 316 28.26 -10.61 -0.48
N PRO A 317 27.11 -10.48 0.19
CA PRO A 317 26.09 -11.51 0.22
C PRO A 317 25.30 -11.51 -1.10
N SER A 318 24.64 -12.63 -1.43
CA SER A 318 23.77 -12.71 -2.62
C SER A 318 22.56 -11.77 -2.55
N GLY A 319 22.16 -11.36 -1.33
CA GLY A 319 20.92 -10.62 -1.09
C GLY A 319 19.71 -11.54 -0.83
N SER A 320 19.86 -12.85 -1.06
CA SER A 320 18.80 -13.83 -0.83
C SER A 320 18.47 -13.98 0.65
N PHE A 321 17.19 -14.04 0.97
CA PHE A 321 16.70 -14.25 2.32
C PHE A 321 16.94 -15.70 2.71
N LYS A 322 17.74 -15.89 3.76
CA LYS A 322 18.16 -17.21 4.22
C LYS A 322 17.02 -17.97 4.92
N PRO A 323 16.74 -19.22 4.55
CA PRO A 323 15.73 -20.04 5.21
C PRO A 323 15.97 -20.23 6.70
N GLU A 324 17.22 -20.25 7.16
CA GLU A 324 17.57 -20.40 8.58
C GLU A 324 17.07 -19.23 9.43
N GLY A 325 16.87 -18.07 8.81
CA GLY A 325 16.32 -16.89 9.46
C GLY A 325 14.83 -16.67 9.20
N ALA A 326 14.15 -17.60 8.53
CA ALA A 326 12.76 -17.48 8.14
C ALA A 326 11.85 -18.36 9.01
N MET A 327 10.65 -17.88 9.29
CA MET A 327 9.60 -18.62 9.98
C MET A 327 8.26 -18.39 9.26
N THR A 328 7.53 -19.47 9.00
CA THR A 328 6.14 -19.41 8.53
C THR A 328 5.21 -19.42 9.75
N PRO A 329 4.48 -18.33 10.04
CA PRO A 329 3.47 -18.35 11.09
C PRO A 329 2.21 -19.08 10.62
N GLU A 330 1.44 -19.64 11.56
CA GLU A 330 0.07 -20.09 11.26
C GLU A 330 -0.78 -18.88 10.84
N VAL A 331 -1.54 -18.99 9.74
CA VAL A 331 -2.48 -17.96 9.31
C VAL A 331 -3.89 -18.39 9.71
N GLY A 332 -4.62 -17.46 10.30
CA GLY A 332 -6.04 -17.60 10.61
C GLY A 332 -6.88 -16.51 9.96
N THR A 333 -8.19 -16.71 9.93
CA THR A 333 -9.16 -15.74 9.41
C THR A 333 -10.48 -15.84 10.18
N GLY A 334 -11.36 -14.87 9.99
CA GLY A 334 -12.70 -14.83 10.58
C GLY A 334 -13.71 -14.14 9.66
N PRO A 335 -15.00 -14.12 10.05
CA PRO A 335 -16.05 -13.50 9.25
C PRO A 335 -15.79 -12.00 9.00
N VAL A 336 -16.08 -11.53 7.79
CA VAL A 336 -15.92 -10.12 7.44
C VAL A 336 -17.08 -9.30 8.03
N THR A 337 -16.76 -8.12 8.58
CA THR A 337 -17.79 -7.16 8.97
C THR A 337 -18.01 -6.13 7.85
N TYR A 338 -18.75 -6.54 6.81
CA TYR A 338 -19.20 -5.62 5.76
C TYR A 338 -20.26 -4.66 6.29
N ARG A 339 -20.14 -3.38 5.96
CA ARG A 339 -21.11 -2.34 6.31
C ARG A 339 -21.40 -1.39 5.15
N GLN A 340 -22.63 -0.88 5.07
CA GLN A 340 -22.95 0.35 4.33
C GLN A 340 -23.60 1.33 5.30
N ASP A 341 -23.19 2.61 5.26
CA ASP A 341 -23.75 3.65 6.14
C ASP A 341 -23.83 3.19 7.62
N LYS A 342 -22.75 2.55 8.10
CA LYS A 342 -22.60 1.91 9.42
C LYS A 342 -23.50 0.69 9.71
N LYS A 343 -24.51 0.40 8.89
CA LYS A 343 -25.36 -0.80 8.99
C LYS A 343 -24.63 -2.04 8.51
N ARG A 344 -24.79 -3.18 9.20
CA ARG A 344 -24.18 -4.45 8.78
C ARG A 344 -24.86 -4.98 7.52
N ILE A 345 -24.08 -5.54 6.60
CA ILE A 345 -24.60 -6.26 5.43
C ILE A 345 -24.77 -7.73 5.78
N THR A 346 -25.95 -8.29 5.51
CA THR A 346 -26.26 -9.70 5.73
C THR A 346 -26.09 -10.52 4.45
N GLY A 347 -25.83 -11.83 4.61
CA GLY A 347 -25.76 -12.78 3.48
C GLY A 347 -24.44 -12.83 2.71
N VAL A 348 -23.56 -11.82 2.80
CA VAL A 348 -22.29 -11.79 2.04
C VAL A 348 -21.28 -12.83 2.53
N ASN A 349 -21.08 -13.00 3.85
CA ASN A 349 -20.12 -13.98 4.39
C ASN A 349 -20.45 -15.44 4.03
N ARG A 350 -21.71 -15.74 3.67
CA ARG A 350 -22.08 -17.08 3.19
C ARG A 350 -21.71 -17.26 1.71
N LEU A 351 -21.82 -16.19 0.93
CA LEU A 351 -21.49 -16.18 -0.49
C LEU A 351 -19.98 -16.26 -0.72
N ALA A 352 -19.24 -15.35 -0.07
CA ALA A 352 -17.79 -15.25 -0.13
C ALA A 352 -17.25 -15.45 1.29
N THR A 353 -16.87 -16.68 1.61
CA THR A 353 -16.45 -17.10 2.95
C THR A 353 -14.93 -16.94 3.10
N PRO A 354 -14.42 -16.09 4.00
CA PRO A 354 -12.99 -16.03 4.31
C PRO A 354 -12.49 -17.41 4.75
N THR A 355 -11.46 -17.90 4.08
CA THR A 355 -10.95 -19.26 4.27
C THR A 355 -9.43 -19.26 4.25
N VAL A 356 -8.82 -20.08 5.11
CA VAL A 356 -7.42 -20.47 4.99
C VAL A 356 -7.40 -21.86 4.37
N PHE A 357 -6.98 -21.94 3.11
CA PHE A 357 -6.88 -23.17 2.34
C PHE A 357 -5.61 -23.96 2.72
N PRO A 358 -5.50 -25.24 2.29
CA PRO A 358 -4.28 -26.03 2.50
C PRO A 358 -3.02 -25.28 2.04
N GLY A 359 -1.93 -25.42 2.79
CA GLY A 359 -0.69 -24.69 2.52
C GLY A 359 -0.67 -23.26 3.07
N ASN A 360 -1.55 -22.92 4.03
CA ASN A 360 -1.55 -21.62 4.71
C ASN A 360 -1.91 -20.45 3.77
N VAL A 361 -2.79 -20.72 2.80
CA VAL A 361 -3.19 -19.76 1.76
C VAL A 361 -4.50 -19.09 2.16
N PHE A 362 -4.46 -17.78 2.39
CA PHE A 362 -5.65 -17.00 2.73
C PHE A 362 -6.40 -16.53 1.48
N GLY A 363 -7.72 -16.63 1.52
CA GLY A 363 -8.57 -16.18 0.44
C GLY A 363 -10.07 -16.23 0.73
N LEU A 364 -10.87 -16.27 -0.33
CA LEU A 364 -12.33 -16.36 -0.27
C LEU A 364 -12.80 -17.64 -0.96
N GLN A 365 -13.60 -18.45 -0.27
CA GLN A 365 -14.37 -19.53 -0.88
C GLN A 365 -15.72 -19.00 -1.34
N TRP A 366 -15.97 -19.09 -2.65
CA TRP A 366 -17.26 -18.77 -3.23
C TRP A 366 -18.12 -20.03 -3.29
N THR A 367 -19.33 -19.95 -2.74
CA THR A 367 -20.21 -21.13 -2.55
C THR A 367 -21.38 -21.21 -3.52
N ASP A 368 -21.60 -20.15 -4.30
CA ASP A 368 -22.69 -20.03 -5.25
C ASP A 368 -22.13 -19.90 -6.69
N PRO A 369 -22.16 -20.97 -7.50
CA PRO A 369 -21.68 -20.93 -8.87
C PRO A 369 -22.39 -19.91 -9.75
N SER A 370 -23.61 -19.46 -9.40
CA SER A 370 -24.36 -18.50 -10.21
C SER A 370 -23.76 -17.09 -10.21
N VAL A 371 -22.93 -16.76 -9.21
CA VAL A 371 -22.20 -15.48 -9.19
C VAL A 371 -20.83 -15.56 -9.88
N ILE A 372 -20.46 -16.74 -10.37
CA ILE A 372 -19.19 -16.98 -11.06
C ILE A 372 -19.46 -17.04 -12.56
N THR A 373 -18.71 -16.27 -13.34
CA THR A 373 -18.77 -16.31 -14.80
C THR A 373 -17.37 -16.09 -15.36
N ASN A 374 -16.92 -16.99 -16.24
CA ASN A 374 -15.60 -16.93 -16.89
C ASN A 374 -14.45 -16.78 -15.89
N GLY A 375 -14.44 -17.58 -14.81
CA GLY A 375 -13.37 -17.55 -13.80
C GLY A 375 -13.38 -16.30 -12.91
N ILE A 376 -14.48 -15.54 -12.89
CA ILE A 376 -14.62 -14.33 -12.07
C ILE A 376 -15.89 -14.42 -11.22
N ALA A 377 -15.73 -14.33 -9.91
CA ALA A 377 -16.83 -14.16 -8.96
C ALA A 377 -17.26 -12.70 -8.83
N ARG A 378 -18.57 -12.46 -8.85
CA ARG A 378 -19.19 -11.14 -8.76
C ARG A 378 -19.70 -10.88 -7.34
N PHE A 379 -19.14 -9.86 -6.68
CA PHE A 379 -19.62 -9.40 -5.40
C PHE A 379 -21.04 -8.76 -5.55
N PRO A 380 -21.93 -8.88 -4.54
CA PRO A 380 -23.25 -8.26 -4.60
C PRO A 380 -23.19 -6.74 -4.82
N THR A 381 -23.99 -6.26 -5.76
CA THR A 381 -23.97 -4.86 -6.21
C THR A 381 -25.16 -4.05 -5.66
N TYR A 382 -26.27 -4.71 -5.33
CA TYR A 382 -27.52 -4.07 -4.92
C TYR A 382 -27.91 -4.48 -3.50
N PHE A 383 -28.43 -3.52 -2.73
CA PHE A 383 -28.88 -3.77 -1.36
C PHE A 383 -30.18 -3.05 -1.05
N ARG A 384 -30.98 -3.64 -0.16
CA ARG A 384 -32.20 -3.07 0.40
C ARG A 384 -32.02 -2.79 1.88
N ASP A 385 -32.56 -1.68 2.35
CA ASP A 385 -32.66 -1.37 3.78
C ASP A 385 -33.63 -2.32 4.49
N GLU A 386 -33.19 -2.88 5.61
CA GLU A 386 -34.03 -3.70 6.50
C GLU A 386 -33.90 -3.21 7.95
N GLY A 387 -34.01 -1.89 8.15
CA GLY A 387 -33.90 -1.25 9.45
C GLY A 387 -32.44 -1.19 9.93
N GLU A 388 -32.03 -2.09 10.81
CA GLU A 388 -30.67 -2.10 11.38
C GLU A 388 -29.62 -2.73 10.45
N THR A 389 -30.05 -3.35 9.34
CA THR A 389 -29.17 -4.07 8.41
C THR A 389 -29.43 -3.69 6.96
N ARG A 390 -28.51 -4.11 6.09
CA ARG A 390 -28.65 -4.09 4.64
C ARG A 390 -28.69 -5.52 4.13
N ALA A 391 -29.75 -5.91 3.45
CA ALA A 391 -29.83 -7.19 2.78
C ALA A 391 -29.26 -7.07 1.36
N ARG A 392 -28.43 -8.03 0.95
CA ARG A 392 -28.08 -8.19 -0.48
C ARG A 392 -29.33 -8.57 -1.27
N ILE A 393 -29.51 -7.98 -2.44
CA ILE A 393 -30.57 -8.33 -3.38
C ILE A 393 -29.99 -8.50 -4.79
N THR A 394 -30.73 -9.15 -5.66
CA THR A 394 -30.42 -9.29 -7.08
C THR A 394 -30.85 -8.07 -7.87
N ARG A 395 -30.41 -7.98 -9.13
CA ARG A 395 -30.82 -6.90 -10.04
C ARG A 395 -32.33 -6.87 -10.26
N ASP A 396 -32.97 -8.03 -10.34
CA ASP A 396 -34.40 -8.18 -10.66
C ASP A 396 -35.30 -7.80 -9.48
N GLU A 397 -34.74 -7.74 -8.27
CA GLU A 397 -35.43 -7.28 -7.06
C GLU A 397 -35.39 -5.75 -6.86
N VAL A 398 -34.67 -5.03 -7.74
CA VAL A 398 -34.63 -3.56 -7.73
C VAL A 398 -35.82 -3.05 -8.56
N PRO A 399 -36.75 -2.25 -7.99
CA PRO A 399 -37.84 -1.67 -8.77
C PRO A 399 -37.31 -0.87 -9.96
N ALA A 400 -37.93 -1.02 -11.14
CA ALA A 400 -37.44 -0.38 -12.36
C ALA A 400 -37.66 1.14 -12.31
N GLU A 401 -38.76 1.57 -11.70
CA GLU A 401 -39.24 2.93 -11.56
C GLU A 401 -38.31 3.84 -10.74
N ILE A 402 -37.46 3.27 -9.86
CA ILE A 402 -36.51 4.05 -9.07
C ILE A 402 -35.21 4.39 -9.83
N GLY A 403 -35.04 3.87 -11.05
CA GLY A 403 -33.94 4.23 -11.96
C GLY A 403 -32.52 3.91 -11.46
N LEU A 404 -32.38 3.13 -10.39
CA LEU A 404 -31.10 2.84 -9.73
C LEU A 404 -30.17 1.99 -10.61
N VAL A 405 -30.74 1.03 -11.33
CA VAL A 405 -30.01 0.07 -12.17
C VAL A 405 -29.17 0.77 -13.25
N ASP A 406 -29.69 1.84 -13.85
CA ASP A 406 -29.06 2.55 -14.97
C ASP A 406 -27.97 3.54 -14.54
N LYS A 407 -27.83 3.79 -13.24
CA LYS A 407 -26.83 4.73 -12.73
C LYS A 407 -25.41 4.19 -12.90
N ARG A 408 -24.50 5.05 -13.33
CA ARG A 408 -23.08 4.72 -13.57
C ARG A 408 -22.21 5.62 -12.71
N PHE A 409 -21.27 5.01 -11.98
CA PHE A 409 -20.32 5.76 -11.17
C PHE A 409 -19.43 6.62 -12.04
N PRO A 410 -19.11 7.86 -11.62
CA PRO A 410 -18.27 8.73 -12.43
C PRO A 410 -16.87 8.14 -12.62
N GLY A 411 -16.36 8.22 -13.85
CA GLY A 411 -15.00 7.82 -14.17
C GLY A 411 -13.95 8.82 -13.63
N PRO A 412 -12.66 8.58 -13.94
CA PRO A 412 -11.57 9.45 -13.53
C PRO A 412 -11.74 10.88 -14.05
N ARG A 413 -11.08 11.84 -13.39
CA ARG A 413 -11.02 13.22 -13.91
C ARG A 413 -10.17 13.22 -15.19
N PRO A 414 -10.63 13.81 -16.31
CA PRO A 414 -9.86 13.79 -17.56
C PRO A 414 -8.51 14.51 -17.48
N LYS A 415 -8.40 15.54 -16.63
CA LYS A 415 -7.17 16.31 -16.40
C LYS A 415 -7.01 16.56 -14.90
N PRO A 416 -6.51 15.57 -14.14
CA PRO A 416 -6.16 15.78 -12.74
C PRO A 416 -4.93 16.69 -12.65
N ASP A 417 -4.77 17.40 -11.52
CA ASP A 417 -3.57 18.20 -11.27
C ASP A 417 -2.33 17.30 -11.28
N PRO A 418 -1.22 17.69 -11.93
CA PRO A 418 -0.01 16.89 -11.93
C PRO A 418 0.66 16.90 -10.55
N TYR A 419 1.35 15.83 -10.20
CA TYR A 419 2.39 15.91 -9.16
C TYR A 419 3.56 16.73 -9.71
N SER A 420 4.07 17.70 -8.95
CA SER A 420 5.19 18.54 -9.40
C SER A 420 6.10 18.99 -8.25
N ALA A 421 7.39 18.67 -8.36
CA ALA A 421 8.47 19.29 -7.59
C ALA A 421 9.22 20.34 -8.44
N LEU A 422 8.63 20.75 -9.57
CA LEU A 422 9.22 21.71 -10.52
C LEU A 422 8.68 23.13 -10.30
N PRO A 423 9.52 24.18 -10.48
CA PRO A 423 10.97 24.10 -10.68
C PRO A 423 11.68 23.51 -9.45
N LEU A 424 12.78 22.76 -9.68
CA LEU A 424 13.53 22.18 -8.56
C LEU A 424 14.09 23.29 -7.67
N ASP A 425 13.91 23.15 -6.36
CA ASP A 425 14.45 24.06 -5.34
C ASP A 425 14.90 23.28 -4.09
N GLY A 426 15.61 23.94 -3.17
CA GLY A 426 16.04 23.37 -1.89
C GLY A 426 16.77 22.03 -2.06
N SER A 427 16.30 21.03 -1.32
CA SER A 427 16.84 19.66 -1.30
C SER A 427 16.75 18.96 -2.66
N TRP A 428 15.88 19.42 -3.56
CA TRP A 428 15.74 18.87 -4.91
C TRP A 428 16.77 19.46 -5.89
N ALA A 429 17.23 20.70 -5.65
CA ALA A 429 18.11 21.43 -6.56
C ALA A 429 19.60 21.42 -6.15
N SER A 430 19.92 21.24 -4.86
CA SER A 430 21.30 21.29 -4.36
C SER A 430 21.60 20.14 -3.40
N PRO A 431 22.59 19.26 -3.68
CA PRO A 431 23.55 19.32 -4.80
C PRO A 431 22.93 19.07 -6.18
N GLY A 432 21.69 18.59 -6.22
CA GLY A 432 20.88 18.45 -7.42
C GLY A 432 21.18 17.20 -8.26
N PRO A 433 20.41 17.01 -9.34
CA PRO A 433 20.55 15.86 -10.22
C PRO A 433 21.82 15.93 -11.07
N LYS A 434 22.30 14.76 -11.51
CA LYS A 434 23.44 14.60 -12.44
C LYS A 434 23.00 14.48 -13.90
N SER A 435 21.78 14.04 -14.17
CA SER A 435 21.24 13.91 -15.53
C SER A 435 19.72 14.03 -15.54
N GLY A 436 19.16 14.57 -16.62
CA GLY A 436 17.73 14.71 -16.86
C GLY A 436 17.36 16.13 -17.34
N PRO A 437 16.05 16.41 -17.51
CA PRO A 437 14.94 15.48 -17.29
C PRO A 437 14.92 14.35 -18.31
N HIS A 438 14.46 13.18 -17.88
CA HIS A 438 14.07 12.04 -18.71
C HIS A 438 12.56 11.86 -18.62
N VAL A 439 11.94 11.24 -19.63
CA VAL A 439 10.48 11.14 -19.75
C VAL A 439 10.08 9.71 -20.13
N THR A 440 8.97 9.23 -19.58
CA THR A 440 8.30 7.98 -19.98
C THR A 440 6.78 8.14 -19.81
N GLU A 441 5.99 7.30 -20.47
CA GLU A 441 4.53 7.26 -20.37
C GLU A 441 4.11 5.91 -19.77
N LEU A 442 3.39 5.95 -18.65
CA LEU A 442 2.96 4.76 -17.91
C LEU A 442 1.65 4.19 -18.46
N ALA A 443 1.36 2.93 -18.10
CA ALA A 443 0.15 2.20 -18.47
C ALA A 443 -1.16 2.87 -18.01
N ASP A 444 -1.10 3.77 -17.04
CA ASP A 444 -2.24 4.58 -16.60
C ASP A 444 -2.47 5.86 -17.46
N GLY A 445 -1.67 6.03 -18.52
CA GLY A 445 -1.71 7.16 -19.44
C GLY A 445 -1.01 8.42 -18.91
N SER A 446 -0.40 8.37 -17.73
CA SER A 446 0.37 9.49 -17.19
C SER A 446 1.79 9.53 -17.74
N THR A 447 2.25 10.73 -18.03
CA THR A 447 3.65 11.02 -18.32
C THR A 447 4.40 11.24 -17.01
N VAL A 448 5.58 10.62 -16.87
CA VAL A 448 6.48 10.78 -15.73
C VAL A 448 7.76 11.47 -16.19
N ARG A 449 8.20 12.48 -15.43
CA ARG A 449 9.52 13.11 -15.61
C ARG A 449 10.40 12.82 -14.40
N TYR A 450 11.62 12.39 -14.67
CA TYR A 450 12.56 11.98 -13.62
C TYR A 450 13.97 12.44 -13.93
N PHE A 451 14.80 12.50 -12.89
CA PHE A 451 16.21 12.85 -12.98
C PHE A 451 17.06 11.80 -12.28
N TRP A 452 18.32 11.66 -12.70
CA TRP A 452 19.28 10.80 -12.04
C TRP A 452 20.02 11.57 -10.96
N TYR A 453 19.87 11.14 -9.73
CA TYR A 453 20.62 11.66 -8.59
C TYR A 453 21.76 10.70 -8.25
N ARG A 454 22.90 11.24 -7.84
CA ARG A 454 23.83 10.44 -7.03
C ARG A 454 23.08 10.05 -5.77
N PHE A 455 23.21 8.80 -5.32
CA PHE A 455 22.36 8.27 -4.26
C PHE A 455 22.32 9.16 -3.00
N ILE A 456 23.48 9.63 -2.53
CA ILE A 456 23.55 10.49 -1.31
C ILE A 456 23.11 11.94 -1.57
N ASP A 457 22.93 12.31 -2.83
CA ASP A 457 22.44 13.62 -3.25
C ASP A 457 20.90 13.60 -3.46
N GLN A 458 20.23 12.47 -3.20
CA GLN A 458 18.76 12.43 -3.17
C GLN A 458 18.21 13.48 -2.20
N PRO A 459 17.02 14.04 -2.46
CA PRO A 459 16.44 15.09 -1.61
C PRO A 459 16.36 14.70 -0.13
N CYS A 460 16.00 13.44 0.14
CA CYS A 460 15.80 12.96 1.52
C CYS A 460 17.03 13.08 2.41
N PHE A 461 18.25 13.14 1.88
CA PHE A 461 19.47 13.23 2.71
C PHE A 461 19.90 14.66 3.03
N GLN A 462 19.35 15.68 2.37
CA GLN A 462 19.87 17.05 2.50
C GLN A 462 19.47 17.73 3.82
N GLN A 463 18.44 17.21 4.47
CA GLN A 463 17.96 17.67 5.78
C GLN A 463 18.82 17.22 6.98
N PHE A 464 19.78 16.31 6.81
CA PHE A 464 20.55 15.74 7.92
C PHE A 464 21.99 16.23 7.97
N ASP A 465 22.46 16.51 9.19
CA ASP A 465 23.85 16.84 9.50
C ASP A 465 24.72 15.57 9.57
N TRP A 466 24.78 14.86 8.45
CA TRP A 466 25.66 13.72 8.27
C TRP A 466 27.07 14.19 7.91
N THR A 467 28.07 13.62 8.57
CA THR A 467 29.47 13.85 8.24
C THR A 467 29.78 13.38 6.83
N THR A 468 30.85 13.95 6.24
CA THR A 468 31.34 13.51 4.92
C THR A 468 31.69 12.02 4.92
N ALA A 469 32.17 11.49 6.04
CA ALA A 469 32.53 10.07 6.17
C ALA A 469 31.30 9.16 6.09
N GLU A 470 30.21 9.49 6.79
CA GLU A 470 28.95 8.75 6.76
C GLU A 470 28.32 8.77 5.37
N ARG A 471 28.21 9.97 4.77
CA ARG A 471 27.72 10.15 3.40
C ARG A 471 28.51 9.31 2.39
N THR A 472 29.84 9.29 2.54
CA THR A 472 30.73 8.51 1.66
C THR A 472 30.60 7.00 1.92
N ALA A 473 30.42 6.57 3.16
CA ALA A 473 30.22 5.17 3.51
C ALA A 473 28.93 4.63 2.89
N LEU A 474 27.81 5.33 3.06
CA LEU A 474 26.53 4.92 2.48
C LEU A 474 26.59 4.91 0.94
N GLN A 475 27.14 5.96 0.33
CA GLN A 475 27.32 5.98 -1.13
C GLN A 475 28.11 4.77 -1.65
N ARG A 476 29.19 4.38 -0.96
CA ARG A 476 29.98 3.19 -1.33
C ARG A 476 29.17 1.91 -1.14
N MET A 477 28.37 1.83 -0.08
CA MET A 477 27.48 0.69 0.16
C MET A 477 26.47 0.53 -0.98
N ILE A 478 25.87 1.61 -1.45
CA ILE A 478 24.92 1.57 -2.56
C ILE A 478 25.60 1.18 -3.89
N VAL A 479 26.80 1.71 -4.16
CA VAL A 479 27.59 1.27 -5.33
C VAL A 479 27.83 -0.24 -5.28
N LYS A 480 28.12 -0.78 -4.09
CA LYS A 480 28.28 -2.22 -3.89
C LYS A 480 26.97 -2.97 -4.13
N ILE A 481 25.83 -2.50 -3.63
CA ILE A 481 24.51 -3.09 -3.89
C ILE A 481 24.25 -3.15 -5.40
N HIS A 482 24.34 -2.03 -6.12
CA HIS A 482 24.04 -2.00 -7.57
C HIS A 482 24.95 -2.93 -8.39
N ARG A 483 26.15 -3.23 -7.90
CA ARG A 483 27.10 -4.14 -8.57
C ARG A 483 26.81 -5.62 -8.34
N ASN A 484 26.26 -5.97 -7.18
CA ASN A 484 26.16 -7.36 -6.72
C ASN A 484 24.72 -7.87 -6.71
N TRP A 485 23.73 -6.98 -6.65
CA TRP A 485 22.32 -7.32 -6.54
C TRP A 485 21.61 -6.83 -7.81
N ARG A 486 21.33 -7.76 -8.72
CA ARG A 486 20.68 -7.50 -10.01
C ARG A 486 19.18 -7.82 -9.94
N ILE A 487 18.41 -7.14 -10.78
CA ILE A 487 16.95 -7.31 -10.81
C ILE A 487 16.45 -8.68 -11.27
N ASP A 488 17.35 -9.51 -11.81
CA ASP A 488 17.11 -10.88 -12.28
C ASP A 488 17.65 -11.96 -11.31
N ASP A 489 18.24 -11.56 -10.18
CA ASP A 489 18.64 -12.47 -9.10
C ASP A 489 17.43 -12.90 -8.26
N GLN A 490 17.60 -13.93 -7.41
CA GLN A 490 16.56 -14.39 -6.48
C GLN A 490 16.81 -13.86 -5.06
N TYR A 491 15.82 -13.14 -4.52
CA TYR A 491 15.89 -12.52 -3.18
C TYR A 491 14.95 -13.18 -2.19
N LEU A 492 13.64 -13.06 -2.42
CA LEU A 492 12.63 -13.76 -1.64
C LEU A 492 12.59 -15.23 -2.06
N PRO A 493 12.12 -16.17 -1.23
CA PRO A 493 11.68 -17.47 -1.74
C PRO A 493 10.58 -17.24 -2.78
N GLY A 494 10.61 -17.97 -3.91
CA GLY A 494 9.53 -17.92 -4.90
C GLY A 494 8.18 -18.36 -4.30
N PRO A 495 7.05 -18.01 -4.92
CA PRO A 495 5.75 -18.44 -4.42
C PRO A 495 5.64 -19.96 -4.50
N GLY A 496 4.92 -20.56 -3.55
CA GLY A 496 4.72 -22.01 -3.53
C GLY A 496 3.95 -22.53 -4.75
N ASP A 497 3.14 -21.67 -5.38
CA ASP A 497 2.36 -21.92 -6.59
C ASP A 497 1.77 -20.59 -7.13
N GLY A 498 1.29 -20.57 -8.37
CA GLY A 498 0.81 -19.38 -9.07
C GLY A 498 1.88 -18.66 -9.89
N GLU A 499 1.45 -17.77 -10.78
CA GLU A 499 2.33 -16.97 -11.64
C GLU A 499 2.63 -15.60 -11.03
N LEU A 500 3.79 -15.01 -11.35
CA LEU A 500 4.15 -13.67 -10.88
C LEU A 500 3.57 -12.59 -11.78
N ALA A 501 2.97 -11.58 -11.15
CA ALA A 501 2.56 -10.36 -11.83
C ALA A 501 3.79 -9.62 -12.37
N ARG A 502 3.59 -8.82 -13.42
CA ARG A 502 4.64 -8.03 -14.06
C ARG A 502 4.33 -6.56 -13.91
N PHE A 503 5.33 -5.77 -13.54
CA PHE A 503 5.19 -4.32 -13.53
C PHE A 503 5.13 -3.78 -14.96
N ASP A 504 4.49 -2.63 -15.12
CA ASP A 504 4.48 -1.87 -16.37
C ASP A 504 5.92 -1.69 -16.91
N PRO A 505 6.21 -2.14 -18.15
CA PRO A 505 7.52 -2.00 -18.76
C PRO A 505 8.04 -0.55 -18.80
N ALA A 506 7.14 0.44 -18.84
CA ALA A 506 7.51 1.86 -18.86
C ALA A 506 8.10 2.38 -17.54
N LEU A 507 7.95 1.64 -16.44
CA LEU A 507 8.61 1.93 -15.17
C LEU A 507 10.10 1.58 -15.19
N PHE A 508 10.55 0.73 -16.11
CA PHE A 508 11.93 0.27 -16.17
C PHE A 508 12.82 1.27 -16.91
N VAL A 509 13.95 1.60 -16.29
CA VAL A 509 14.89 2.58 -16.84
C VAL A 509 16.31 2.03 -16.89
N THR A 510 17.07 2.51 -17.86
CA THR A 510 18.48 2.16 -18.01
C THR A 510 19.33 3.32 -17.48
N PRO A 511 20.25 3.07 -16.53
CA PRO A 511 21.20 4.09 -16.11
C PRO A 511 21.99 4.68 -17.29
N PRO A 512 22.11 6.03 -17.38
CA PRO A 512 22.97 6.68 -18.36
C PRO A 512 24.43 6.24 -18.21
N PRO A 513 25.24 6.34 -19.28
CA PRO A 513 26.66 6.05 -19.21
C PRO A 513 27.37 6.81 -18.08
N GLY A 514 28.11 6.08 -17.24
CA GLY A 514 28.80 6.60 -16.07
C GLY A 514 27.94 6.70 -14.79
N LEU A 515 26.64 6.42 -14.87
CA LEU A 515 25.70 6.45 -13.74
C LEU A 515 25.19 5.03 -13.37
N GLU A 516 25.82 3.98 -13.89
CA GLU A 516 25.40 2.57 -13.73
C GLU A 516 25.42 2.09 -12.29
N PHE A 517 26.24 2.71 -11.43
CA PHE A 517 26.34 2.37 -10.03
C PHE A 517 26.31 3.62 -9.15
N GLY A 518 25.61 3.56 -8.01
CA GLY A 518 25.54 4.66 -7.05
C GLY A 518 24.66 5.84 -7.44
N HIS A 519 23.87 5.73 -8.51
CA HIS A 519 22.89 6.74 -8.93
C HIS A 519 21.52 6.10 -9.08
N VAL A 520 20.46 6.86 -8.79
CA VAL A 520 19.08 6.38 -8.82
C VAL A 520 18.18 7.38 -9.56
N PRO A 521 17.13 6.90 -10.24
CA PRO A 521 16.16 7.76 -10.91
C PRO A 521 15.10 8.24 -9.91
N ILE A 522 14.94 9.55 -9.75
CA ILE A 522 13.95 10.16 -8.86
C ILE A 522 12.90 10.89 -9.70
N VAL A 523 11.64 10.51 -9.49
CA VAL A 523 10.48 11.14 -10.15
C VAL A 523 10.21 12.50 -9.51
N VAL A 524 10.16 13.55 -10.34
CA VAL A 524 9.90 14.92 -9.90
C VAL A 524 8.60 15.49 -10.46
N TRP A 525 7.98 14.80 -11.42
CA TRP A 525 6.70 15.21 -12.00
C TRP A 525 5.94 14.01 -12.57
N GLN A 526 4.61 14.00 -12.42
CA GLN A 526 3.71 13.04 -13.05
C GLN A 526 2.38 13.72 -13.42
N GLY A 527 1.94 13.62 -14.68
CA GLY A 527 0.77 14.33 -15.19
C GLY A 527 0.25 13.82 -16.53
N ILE A 528 -0.90 14.33 -16.98
CA ILE A 528 -1.40 14.17 -18.35
C ILE A 528 -0.94 15.39 -19.16
N GLU A 529 -0.29 15.17 -20.31
CA GLU A 529 0.10 16.26 -21.23
C GLU A 529 -1.07 16.81 -22.08
#